data_AF-A0A9P5W641-F1
#
_entry.id   AF-A0A9P5W641-F1
#
_cell.length_a   1.000
_cell.length_b   1.000
_cell.length_c   1.000
_cell.angle_alpha   90.00
_cell.angle_beta   90.00
_cell.angle_gamma   90.00
#
_symmetry.space_group_name_H-M   'P 1'
#
loop_
_entity.id
_entity.type
_entity.pdbx_description
1 polymer ?
#
loop_
_entity_poly.entity_id
_entity_poly.type
_entity_poly.pdbx_seq_one_letter_code
_entity_poly.pdbx_strand_id
1 'polypeptide(L)'
;MAGSPSIVISTSPVTSGETLRSVGARLVKMVISLHSYITNPADGPGDLTTSTHNELAKIVDHRKVQLLVGTTLLELDLEAAFLEFAAHHPIFGDSQWSMFEDMYKNSKADKNPNPNPPHSEEELAEIAPGGGPDSSARVTLRLDYGRLEFLGDAVLEVASIKAWIEKGSVEDAFQKTGPSACNRTLQTVCVAAGLQDYLKGCDKNQKRNIQKIKADYTSNKQDWDQGLRFKILGDVMESIYGAVSLDSGLKLSAVEGVSKKIH
;
A
#
# COMPACT_ATOMS: atom_id res chain seq x y z
N MET A 1 2.27 15.10 -45.04
CA MET A 1 2.01 13.76 -44.48
C MET A 1 2.99 13.55 -43.35
N ALA A 2 2.56 13.75 -42.11
CA ALA A 2 3.38 13.53 -40.93
C ALA A 2 3.34 12.02 -40.61
N GLY A 3 4.50 11.38 -40.60
CA GLY A 3 4.62 9.97 -40.25
C GLY A 3 4.30 9.77 -38.77
N SER A 4 3.39 8.85 -38.48
CA SER A 4 3.12 8.38 -37.13
C SER A 4 4.41 7.81 -36.51
N PRO A 5 4.78 8.17 -35.29
CA PRO A 5 5.95 7.59 -34.64
C PRO A 5 5.65 6.12 -34.31
N SER A 6 6.33 5.21 -35.00
CA SER A 6 6.38 3.80 -34.62
C SER A 6 7.10 3.69 -33.28
N ILE A 7 6.35 3.34 -32.23
CA ILE A 7 6.90 2.99 -30.93
C ILE A 7 7.71 1.69 -31.14
N VAL A 8 9.03 1.81 -31.01
CA VAL A 8 9.93 0.66 -31.00
C VAL A 8 9.75 -0.02 -29.65
N ILE A 9 8.98 -1.12 -29.63
CA ILE A 9 8.86 -2.00 -28.48
C ILE A 9 10.23 -2.65 -28.28
N SER A 10 10.98 -2.18 -27.29
CA SER A 10 12.19 -2.84 -26.80
C SER A 10 11.78 -4.24 -26.35
N THR A 11 12.26 -5.26 -27.06
CA THR A 11 11.99 -6.67 -26.79
C THR A 11 12.75 -7.09 -25.54
N SER A 12 12.23 -6.73 -24.37
CA SER A 12 12.54 -7.41 -23.11
C SER A 12 12.10 -8.88 -23.22
N PRO A 13 12.74 -9.80 -22.48
CA PRO A 13 12.42 -11.23 -22.55
C PRO A 13 10.92 -11.41 -22.33
N VAL A 14 10.30 -12.22 -23.20
CA VAL A 14 8.87 -12.52 -23.22
C VAL A 14 8.41 -12.81 -21.79
N THR A 15 7.76 -11.83 -21.17
CA THR A 15 7.26 -11.98 -19.80
C THR A 15 6.21 -13.08 -19.87
N SER A 16 6.43 -14.17 -19.12
CA SER A 16 5.55 -15.33 -19.24
C SER A 16 4.10 -14.93 -18.89
N GLY A 17 3.12 -15.58 -19.51
CA GLY A 17 1.72 -15.31 -19.17
C GLY A 17 1.38 -15.55 -17.69
N GLU A 18 2.14 -16.39 -16.98
CA GLU A 18 1.97 -16.58 -15.53
C GLU A 18 2.51 -15.39 -14.73
N THR A 19 3.62 -14.83 -15.18
CA THR A 19 4.23 -13.65 -14.60
C THR A 19 3.27 -12.45 -14.69
N LEU A 20 2.71 -12.20 -15.88
CA LEU A 20 1.70 -11.16 -16.11
C LEU A 20 0.45 -11.38 -15.26
N ARG A 21 -0.06 -12.62 -15.19
CA ARG A 21 -1.19 -12.96 -14.30
C ARG A 21 -0.90 -12.64 -12.84
N SER A 22 0.30 -12.93 -12.37
CA SER A 22 0.64 -12.73 -10.96
C SER A 22 0.82 -11.24 -10.62
N VAL A 23 1.27 -10.41 -11.56
CA VAL A 23 1.20 -8.93 -11.45
C VAL A 23 -0.26 -8.48 -11.39
N GLY A 24 -1.09 -8.92 -12.33
CA GLY A 24 -2.50 -8.56 -12.36
C GLY A 24 -3.27 -9.05 -11.14
N ALA A 25 -2.92 -10.20 -10.55
CA ALA A 25 -3.52 -10.70 -9.31
C ALA A 25 -3.36 -9.72 -8.14
N ARG A 26 -2.17 -9.11 -8.00
CA ARG A 26 -1.90 -8.10 -6.96
C ARG A 26 -2.67 -6.82 -7.22
N LEU A 27 -2.74 -6.39 -8.48
CA LEU A 27 -3.53 -5.22 -8.85
C LEU A 27 -5.03 -5.45 -8.58
N VAL A 28 -5.59 -6.59 -9.00
CA VAL A 28 -6.98 -6.96 -8.72
C VAL A 28 -7.26 -6.98 -7.21
N LYS A 29 -6.37 -7.57 -6.40
CA LYS A 29 -6.47 -7.52 -4.93
C LYS A 29 -6.49 -6.07 -4.43
N MET A 30 -5.56 -5.23 -4.88
CA MET A 30 -5.49 -3.82 -4.47
C MET A 30 -6.77 -3.04 -4.82
N VAL A 31 -7.30 -3.22 -6.03
CA VAL A 31 -8.53 -2.55 -6.49
C VAL A 31 -9.73 -2.93 -5.63
N ILE A 32 -9.87 -4.22 -5.33
CA ILE A 32 -10.98 -4.73 -4.50
C ILE A 32 -10.81 -4.35 -3.03
N SER A 33 -9.59 -4.36 -2.52
CA SER A 33 -9.28 -3.87 -1.18
C SER A 33 -9.65 -2.39 -1.05
N LEU A 34 -9.31 -1.56 -2.04
CA LEU A 34 -9.70 -0.16 -2.07
C LEU A 34 -11.22 0.02 -2.14
N HIS A 35 -11.89 -0.73 -3.01
CA HIS A 35 -13.35 -0.74 -3.07
C HIS A 35 -13.96 -1.07 -1.70
N SER A 36 -13.56 -2.20 -1.10
CA SER A 36 -14.06 -2.65 0.19
C SER A 36 -13.81 -1.62 1.30
N TYR A 37 -12.63 -0.99 1.29
CA TYR A 37 -12.27 0.07 2.23
C TYR A 37 -13.20 1.27 2.12
N ILE A 38 -13.52 1.70 0.90
CA ILE A 38 -14.39 2.86 0.64
C ILE A 38 -15.85 2.55 0.97
N THR A 39 -16.35 1.38 0.53
CA THR A 39 -17.78 1.07 0.61
C THR A 39 -18.24 0.62 1.98
N ASN A 40 -17.32 0.13 2.81
CA ASN A 40 -17.64 -0.38 4.13
C ASN A 40 -16.88 0.41 5.22
N PRO A 41 -17.24 1.68 5.47
CA PRO A 41 -16.52 2.54 6.41
C PRO A 41 -16.63 2.09 7.87
N ALA A 42 -17.61 1.24 8.19
CA ALA A 42 -17.82 0.71 9.53
C ALA A 42 -17.11 -0.63 9.77
N ASP A 43 -16.59 -1.27 8.72
CA ASP A 43 -16.00 -2.60 8.78
C ASP A 43 -14.57 -2.54 9.33
N GLY A 44 -14.25 -3.47 10.24
CA GLY A 44 -12.88 -3.68 10.70
C GLY A 44 -12.03 -4.43 9.66
N PRO A 45 -10.71 -4.55 9.86
CA PRO A 45 -9.81 -5.21 8.89
C PRO A 45 -10.19 -6.66 8.56
N GLY A 46 -10.72 -7.41 9.54
CA GLY A 46 -11.19 -8.79 9.31
C GLY A 46 -12.41 -8.86 8.39
N ASP A 47 -13.35 -7.94 8.55
CA ASP A 47 -14.55 -7.85 7.72
C ASP A 47 -14.19 -7.38 6.30
N LEU A 48 -13.30 -6.39 6.18
CA LEU A 48 -12.76 -5.93 4.88
C LEU A 48 -12.04 -7.06 4.12
N THR A 49 -11.25 -7.87 4.84
CA THR A 49 -10.59 -9.06 4.27
C THR A 49 -11.62 -10.07 3.77
N THR A 50 -12.69 -10.29 4.52
CA THR A 50 -13.78 -11.21 4.14
C THR A 50 -14.54 -10.68 2.92
N SER A 51 -14.84 -9.38 2.90
CA SER A 51 -15.47 -8.69 1.77
C SER A 51 -14.61 -8.82 0.50
N THR A 52 -13.31 -8.62 0.62
CA THR A 52 -12.36 -8.77 -0.50
C THR A 52 -12.33 -10.18 -1.06
N HIS A 53 -12.30 -11.21 -0.22
CA HIS A 53 -12.36 -12.59 -0.68
C HIS A 53 -13.69 -12.90 -1.38
N ASN A 54 -14.81 -12.39 -0.84
CA ASN A 54 -16.13 -12.59 -1.44
C ASN A 54 -16.24 -11.91 -2.81
N GLU A 55 -15.69 -10.70 -2.98
CA GLU A 55 -15.67 -10.02 -4.28
C GLU A 55 -14.73 -10.71 -5.27
N LEU A 56 -13.54 -11.14 -4.85
CA LEU A 56 -12.63 -11.92 -5.69
C LEU A 56 -13.30 -13.18 -6.24
N ALA A 57 -14.11 -13.86 -5.42
CA ALA A 57 -14.83 -15.07 -5.81
C ALA A 57 -15.92 -14.83 -6.88
N LYS A 58 -16.37 -13.58 -7.08
CA LYS A 58 -17.38 -13.22 -8.08
C LYS A 58 -16.78 -12.99 -9.48
N ILE A 59 -15.46 -12.81 -9.59
CA ILE A 59 -14.80 -12.51 -10.87
C ILE A 59 -14.87 -13.72 -11.80
N VAL A 60 -15.65 -13.59 -12.87
CA VAL A 60 -15.69 -14.56 -13.96
C VAL A 60 -14.39 -14.50 -14.76
N ASP A 61 -13.83 -15.67 -15.09
CA ASP A 61 -12.57 -15.79 -15.84
C ASP A 61 -11.41 -15.01 -15.20
N HIS A 62 -11.25 -15.21 -13.89
CA HIS A 62 -10.25 -14.56 -13.05
C HIS A 62 -8.84 -14.56 -13.67
N ARG A 63 -8.44 -15.65 -14.33
CA ARG A 63 -7.10 -15.75 -14.97
C ARG A 63 -6.95 -14.82 -16.18
N LYS A 64 -8.01 -14.64 -16.97
CA LYS A 64 -7.99 -13.73 -18.12
C LYS A 64 -7.97 -12.28 -17.66
N VAL A 65 -8.79 -11.93 -16.68
CA VAL A 65 -8.81 -10.57 -16.09
C VAL A 65 -7.44 -10.22 -15.52
N GLN A 66 -6.84 -11.13 -14.74
CA GLN A 66 -5.48 -10.96 -14.22
C GLN A 66 -4.44 -10.78 -15.32
N LEU A 67 -4.49 -11.59 -16.38
CA LEU A 67 -3.55 -11.46 -17.50
C LEU A 67 -3.66 -10.07 -18.15
N LEU A 68 -4.89 -9.66 -18.45
CA LEU A 68 -5.16 -8.40 -19.16
C LEU A 68 -4.73 -7.19 -18.32
N VAL A 69 -5.21 -7.11 -17.08
CA VAL A 69 -4.89 -6.03 -16.15
C VAL A 69 -3.38 -5.99 -15.82
N GLY A 70 -2.75 -7.16 -15.70
CA GLY A 70 -1.31 -7.29 -15.52
C GLY A 70 -0.53 -6.76 -16.72
N THR A 71 -0.91 -7.12 -17.94
CA THR A 71 -0.32 -6.58 -19.17
C THR A 71 -0.48 -5.06 -19.24
N THR A 72 -1.69 -4.56 -19.03
CA THR A 72 -1.98 -3.12 -19.09
C THR A 72 -1.15 -2.34 -18.07
N LEU A 73 -0.98 -2.85 -16.85
CA LEU A 73 -0.14 -2.20 -15.84
C LEU A 73 1.32 -2.08 -16.26
N LEU A 74 1.87 -3.09 -16.95
CA LEU A 74 3.27 -3.10 -17.38
C LEU A 74 3.52 -2.28 -18.65
N GLU A 75 2.57 -2.30 -19.59
CA GLU A 75 2.72 -1.62 -20.88
C GLU A 75 2.33 -0.13 -20.81
N LEU A 76 1.38 0.20 -19.94
CA LEU A 76 0.85 1.54 -19.79
C LEU A 76 1.12 2.06 -18.37
N ASP A 77 0.09 2.17 -17.54
CA ASP A 77 0.19 2.66 -16.18
C ASP A 77 -0.93 2.10 -15.28
N LEU A 78 -0.95 2.58 -14.03
CA LEU A 78 -1.94 2.14 -13.05
C LEU A 78 -3.36 2.53 -13.45
N GLU A 79 -3.57 3.72 -14.00
CA GLU A 79 -4.91 4.20 -14.37
C GLU A 79 -5.50 3.37 -15.49
N ALA A 80 -4.72 3.11 -16.53
CA ALA A 80 -5.14 2.26 -17.64
C ALA A 80 -5.51 0.86 -17.14
N ALA A 81 -4.73 0.30 -16.22
CA ALA A 81 -5.00 -1.03 -15.67
C ALA A 81 -6.24 -1.08 -14.76
N PHE A 82 -6.54 0.01 -14.02
CA PHE A 82 -7.79 0.16 -13.27
C PHE A 82 -9.00 0.25 -14.20
N LEU A 83 -8.92 1.07 -15.25
CA LEU A 83 -9.96 1.18 -16.28
C LEU A 83 -10.24 -0.16 -16.94
N GLU A 84 -9.17 -0.90 -17.27
CA GLU A 84 -9.26 -2.24 -17.85
C GLU A 84 -9.98 -3.23 -16.93
N PHE A 85 -9.67 -3.19 -15.62
CA PHE A 85 -10.37 -3.99 -14.62
C PHE A 85 -11.85 -3.60 -14.52
N ALA A 86 -12.16 -2.31 -14.43
CA ALA A 86 -13.52 -1.81 -14.29
C ALA A 86 -14.41 -2.16 -15.50
N ALA A 87 -13.85 -2.18 -16.71
CA ALA A 87 -14.55 -2.61 -17.93
C ALA A 87 -14.98 -4.08 -17.89
N HIS A 88 -14.25 -4.92 -17.16
CA HIS A 88 -14.51 -6.36 -17.04
C HIS A 88 -15.25 -6.75 -15.76
N HIS A 89 -15.15 -5.92 -14.71
CA HIS A 89 -15.73 -6.18 -13.41
C HIS A 89 -16.24 -4.88 -12.77
N PRO A 90 -17.46 -4.43 -13.13
CA PRO A 90 -18.03 -3.16 -12.66
C PRO A 90 -18.47 -3.29 -11.19
N ILE A 91 -17.50 -3.30 -10.28
CA ILE A 91 -17.75 -3.22 -8.83
C ILE A 91 -17.98 -1.79 -8.37
N PHE A 92 -17.41 -0.82 -9.08
CA PHE A 92 -17.65 0.58 -8.83
C PHE A 92 -18.95 1.00 -9.54
N GLY A 93 -19.98 1.35 -8.77
CA GLY A 93 -21.08 2.15 -9.29
C GLY A 93 -20.60 3.55 -9.69
N ASP A 94 -21.39 4.26 -10.50
CA ASP A 94 -21.03 5.56 -11.07
C ASP A 94 -20.50 6.57 -10.03
N SER A 95 -21.07 6.58 -8.82
CA SER A 95 -20.62 7.47 -7.73
C SER A 95 -19.25 7.10 -7.17
N GLN A 96 -18.94 5.82 -7.05
CA GLN A 96 -17.65 5.34 -6.54
C GLN A 96 -16.57 5.50 -7.61
N TRP A 97 -16.94 5.29 -8.88
CA TRP A 97 -16.08 5.55 -10.02
C TRP A 97 -15.75 7.04 -10.13
N SER A 98 -16.74 7.93 -9.98
CA SER A 98 -16.50 9.39 -9.94
C SER A 98 -15.57 9.76 -8.79
N MET A 99 -15.75 9.18 -7.60
CA MET A 99 -14.87 9.45 -6.47
C MET A 99 -13.43 8.99 -6.73
N PHE A 100 -13.24 7.82 -7.35
CA PHE A 100 -11.94 7.34 -7.79
C PHE A 100 -11.31 8.27 -8.83
N GLU A 101 -12.07 8.64 -9.86
CA GLU A 101 -11.63 9.59 -10.88
C GLU A 101 -11.24 10.93 -10.27
N ASP A 102 -11.99 11.43 -9.29
CA ASP A 102 -11.69 12.69 -8.61
C ASP A 102 -10.41 12.58 -7.78
N MET A 103 -10.24 11.51 -6.99
CA MET A 103 -8.99 11.23 -6.26
C MET A 103 -7.79 11.17 -7.22
N TYR A 104 -7.96 10.48 -8.35
CA TYR A 104 -6.89 10.30 -9.33
C TYR A 104 -6.58 11.59 -10.12
N LYS A 105 -7.58 12.33 -10.59
CA LYS A 105 -7.40 13.60 -11.32
C LYS A 105 -6.79 14.67 -10.44
N ASN A 106 -7.21 14.76 -9.17
CA ASN A 106 -6.62 15.66 -8.18
C ASN A 106 -5.15 15.33 -7.94
N SER A 107 -4.78 14.04 -7.99
CA SER A 107 -3.38 13.64 -7.96
C SER A 107 -2.62 14.21 -9.16
N LYS A 108 -3.10 14.09 -10.40
CA LYS A 108 -2.38 14.58 -11.60
C LYS A 108 -2.24 16.10 -11.66
N ALA A 109 -3.15 16.84 -11.03
CA ALA A 109 -3.10 18.30 -10.96
C ALA A 109 -2.00 18.80 -10.01
N ASP A 110 -1.65 18.03 -8.99
CA ASP A 110 -0.60 18.39 -8.04
C ASP A 110 0.80 18.09 -8.61
N LYS A 111 1.39 19.13 -9.21
CA LYS A 111 2.73 19.11 -9.84
C LYS A 111 3.87 19.10 -8.83
N ASN A 112 3.57 19.23 -7.54
CA ASN A 112 4.57 19.20 -6.49
C ASN A 112 4.01 18.38 -5.33
N PRO A 113 4.07 17.03 -5.40
CA PRO A 113 3.62 16.21 -4.29
C PRO A 113 4.51 16.57 -3.11
N ASN A 114 4.04 17.44 -2.21
CA ASN A 114 4.76 17.71 -0.99
C ASN A 114 4.75 16.38 -0.24
N PRO A 115 5.88 15.67 -0.15
CA PRO A 115 5.91 14.32 0.41
C PRO A 115 5.99 14.38 1.94
N ASN A 116 5.61 15.51 2.52
CA ASN A 116 5.32 15.63 3.93
C ASN A 116 3.88 15.16 4.11
N PRO A 117 3.60 14.27 5.07
CA PRO A 117 2.22 13.92 5.40
C PRO A 117 1.43 15.22 5.61
N PRO A 118 0.16 15.28 5.20
CA PRO A 118 -0.63 16.51 5.11
C PRO A 118 -1.00 17.13 6.46
N HIS A 119 -0.24 16.88 7.52
CA HIS A 119 -0.50 17.39 8.86
C HIS A 119 0.78 17.98 9.44
N SER A 120 0.70 19.27 9.77
CA SER A 120 1.68 19.93 10.62
C SER A 120 1.80 19.19 11.96
N GLU A 121 2.95 19.27 12.64
CA GLU A 121 3.12 18.71 14.00
C GLU A 121 2.02 19.19 14.98
N GLU A 122 1.42 20.35 14.70
CA GLU A 122 0.35 20.97 15.47
C GLU A 122 -1.02 20.28 15.27
N GLU A 123 -1.36 19.81 14.07
CA GLU A 123 -2.59 19.02 13.82
C GLU A 123 -2.50 17.59 14.38
N LEU A 124 -1.30 17.00 14.43
CA LEU A 124 -1.08 15.73 15.13
C LEU A 124 -1.06 15.89 16.66
N ALA A 125 -0.82 17.10 17.17
CA ALA A 125 -0.87 17.44 18.58
C ALA A 125 -2.31 17.74 19.09
N GLU A 126 -3.22 18.22 18.24
CA GLU A 126 -4.65 18.35 18.57
C GLU A 126 -5.37 17.00 18.79
N ILE A 127 -4.70 15.89 18.46
CA ILE A 127 -5.15 14.51 18.74
C ILE A 127 -4.79 14.08 20.20
N ALA A 128 -4.28 14.99 21.04
CA ALA A 128 -4.05 14.75 22.47
C ALA A 128 -5.07 15.51 23.35
N PRO A 129 -5.76 14.83 24.30
CA PRO A 129 -6.83 15.45 25.06
C PRO A 129 -6.29 16.37 26.16
N GLY A 130 -6.55 17.67 26.01
CA GLY A 130 -6.63 18.62 27.12
C GLY A 130 -7.83 18.26 28.01
N GLY A 131 -7.59 18.15 29.32
CA GLY A 131 -8.48 17.52 30.28
C GLY A 131 -9.78 18.28 30.57
N GLY A 132 -10.83 17.49 30.82
CA GLY A 132 -12.06 17.88 31.51
C GLY A 132 -12.69 16.63 32.14
N PRO A 133 -13.06 16.64 33.44
CA PRO A 133 -13.65 15.50 34.10
C PRO A 133 -15.17 15.56 33.97
N ASP A 134 -15.71 15.28 32.79
CA ASP A 134 -17.09 14.82 32.73
C ASP A 134 -17.33 13.85 31.57
N SER A 135 -18.29 12.99 31.82
CA SER A 135 -18.33 11.61 31.38
C SER A 135 -19.23 11.39 30.15
N SER A 136 -19.02 10.26 29.48
CA SER A 136 -19.92 9.62 28.49
C SER A 136 -19.92 10.10 27.02
N ALA A 137 -18.75 10.27 26.40
CA ALA A 137 -18.52 9.91 24.99
C ALA A 137 -17.02 9.89 24.73
N ARG A 138 -16.28 9.04 25.44
CA ARG A 138 -14.89 8.76 25.07
C ARG A 138 -14.93 7.97 23.77
N VAL A 139 -14.92 8.68 22.64
CA VAL A 139 -14.32 8.17 21.41
C VAL A 139 -12.84 7.99 21.75
N THR A 140 -12.53 6.86 22.39
CA THR A 140 -11.19 6.30 22.30
C THR A 140 -10.92 6.19 20.82
N LEU A 141 -10.01 7.02 20.30
CA LEU A 141 -9.13 6.63 19.20
C LEU A 141 -8.45 5.33 19.65
N ARG A 142 -9.17 4.21 19.51
CA ARG A 142 -8.54 2.92 19.42
C ARG A 142 -7.54 3.05 18.28
N LEU A 143 -6.37 2.49 18.47
CA LEU A 143 -5.37 2.22 17.44
C LEU A 143 -6.02 1.32 16.35
N ASP A 144 -6.95 1.85 15.57
CA ASP A 144 -7.58 1.14 14.47
C ASP A 144 -7.05 1.71 13.15
N TYR A 145 -5.72 1.74 13.06
CA TYR A 145 -5.02 1.84 11.78
C TYR A 145 -5.19 0.55 10.97
N GLY A 146 -5.84 -0.50 11.51
CA GLY A 146 -5.97 -1.81 10.87
C GLY A 146 -6.65 -1.74 9.50
N ARG A 147 -7.58 -0.80 9.29
CA ARG A 147 -8.16 -0.57 7.95
C ARG A 147 -7.13 0.01 6.97
N LEU A 148 -6.26 0.90 7.44
CA LEU A 148 -5.17 1.46 6.64
C LEU A 148 -4.06 0.43 6.39
N GLU A 149 -3.71 -0.39 7.39
CA GLU A 149 -2.82 -1.56 7.27
C GLU A 149 -3.32 -2.47 6.15
N PHE A 150 -4.59 -2.84 6.20
CA PHE A 150 -5.25 -3.69 5.21
C PHE A 150 -5.12 -3.15 3.78
N LEU A 151 -5.40 -1.85 3.57
CA LEU A 151 -5.23 -1.23 2.25
C LEU A 151 -3.74 -1.14 1.86
N GLY A 152 -2.91 -0.78 2.83
CA GLY A 152 -1.48 -0.58 2.71
C GLY A 152 -0.72 -1.81 2.26
N ASP A 153 -1.05 -2.98 2.81
CA ASP A 153 -0.50 -4.27 2.37
C ASP A 153 -0.73 -4.49 0.86
N ALA A 154 -1.97 -4.31 0.41
CA ALA A 154 -2.33 -4.49 -0.99
C ALA A 154 -1.63 -3.47 -1.91
N VAL A 155 -1.50 -2.21 -1.47
CA VAL A 155 -0.76 -1.17 -2.18
C VAL A 155 0.74 -1.49 -2.23
N LEU A 156 1.32 -1.93 -1.13
CA LEU A 156 2.74 -2.26 -1.02
C LEU A 156 3.12 -3.41 -1.95
N GLU A 157 2.25 -4.42 -2.12
CA GLU A 157 2.48 -5.52 -3.07
C GLU A 157 2.61 -5.01 -4.52
N VAL A 158 1.73 -4.09 -4.94
CA VAL A 158 1.74 -3.51 -6.29
C VAL A 158 2.91 -2.54 -6.48
N ALA A 159 3.18 -1.68 -5.50
CA ALA A 159 4.30 -0.75 -5.55
C ALA A 159 5.65 -1.49 -5.58
N SER A 160 5.80 -2.54 -4.75
CA SER A 160 7.03 -3.34 -4.67
C SER A 160 7.32 -4.07 -5.98
N ILE A 161 6.31 -4.74 -6.57
CA ILE A 161 6.53 -5.48 -7.81
C ILE A 161 6.86 -4.55 -8.97
N LYS A 162 6.18 -3.41 -9.08
CA LYS A 162 6.48 -2.39 -10.08
C LYS A 162 7.90 -1.85 -9.93
N ALA A 163 8.29 -1.45 -8.72
CA ALA A 163 9.63 -0.91 -8.46
C ALA A 163 10.75 -1.92 -8.76
N TRP A 164 10.52 -3.22 -8.59
CA TRP A 164 11.49 -4.23 -8.97
C TRP A 164 11.54 -4.50 -10.48
N ILE A 165 10.39 -4.47 -11.16
CA ILE A 165 10.32 -4.59 -12.63
C ILE A 165 11.09 -3.44 -13.28
N GLU A 166 10.94 -2.21 -12.78
CA GLU A 166 11.69 -1.06 -13.29
C GLU A 166 13.21 -1.16 -13.08
N LYS A 167 13.65 -1.93 -12.08
CA LYS A 167 15.07 -2.13 -11.74
C LYS A 167 15.72 -3.33 -12.43
N GLY A 168 14.97 -4.22 -13.07
CA GLY A 168 15.53 -5.47 -13.56
C GLY A 168 14.57 -6.33 -14.37
N SER A 169 14.76 -7.65 -14.30
CA SER A 169 13.86 -8.60 -14.96
C SER A 169 12.56 -8.79 -14.15
N VAL A 170 11.48 -9.17 -14.82
CA VAL A 170 10.22 -9.47 -14.13
C VAL A 170 10.39 -10.68 -13.20
N GLU A 171 11.22 -11.64 -13.58
CA GLU A 171 11.61 -12.78 -12.73
C GLU A 171 12.28 -12.35 -11.41
N ASP A 172 13.21 -11.37 -11.45
CA ASP A 172 13.80 -10.79 -10.25
C ASP A 172 12.74 -10.16 -9.34
N ALA A 173 11.77 -9.48 -9.94
CA ALA A 173 10.71 -8.81 -9.19
C ALA A 173 9.88 -9.78 -8.35
N PHE A 174 9.56 -10.95 -8.89
CA PHE A 174 8.84 -11.98 -8.12
C PHE A 174 9.65 -12.51 -6.95
N GLN A 175 10.93 -12.78 -7.16
CA GLN A 175 11.80 -13.30 -6.10
C GLN A 175 12.03 -12.27 -5.00
N LYS A 176 12.04 -10.98 -5.33
CA LYS A 176 12.42 -9.91 -4.40
C LYS A 176 11.23 -9.20 -3.76
N THR A 177 10.03 -9.22 -4.35
CA THR A 177 8.82 -8.56 -3.82
C THR A 177 8.43 -9.09 -2.44
N GLY A 178 8.35 -10.42 -2.27
CA GLY A 178 8.00 -11.02 -0.98
C GLY A 178 8.99 -10.64 0.14
N PRO A 179 10.31 -10.82 -0.07
CA PRO A 179 11.32 -10.35 0.88
C PRO A 179 11.30 -8.83 1.14
N SER A 180 11.03 -8.00 0.12
CA SER A 180 11.00 -6.53 0.31
C SER A 180 9.78 -6.04 1.05
N ALA A 181 8.64 -6.72 0.94
CA ALA A 181 7.40 -6.37 1.62
C ALA A 181 7.21 -7.12 2.95
N CYS A 182 8.16 -7.97 3.37
CA CYS A 182 7.98 -8.73 4.61
C CYS A 182 8.13 -7.86 5.87
N ASN A 183 7.46 -8.26 6.95
CA ASN A 183 7.46 -7.54 8.23
C ASN A 183 8.86 -7.24 8.75
N ARG A 184 9.86 -8.10 8.46
CA ARG A 184 11.26 -7.85 8.85
C ARG A 184 11.80 -6.60 8.14
N THR A 185 11.64 -6.53 6.82
CA THR A 185 12.09 -5.38 6.03
C THR A 185 11.34 -4.13 6.46
N LEU A 186 10.02 -4.21 6.61
CA LEU A 186 9.19 -3.09 7.04
C LEU A 186 9.55 -2.60 8.45
N GLN A 187 9.86 -3.51 9.36
CA GLN A 187 10.33 -3.18 10.70
C GLN A 187 11.67 -2.44 10.66
N THR A 188 12.63 -2.89 9.84
CA THR A 188 13.91 -2.19 9.65
C THR A 188 13.68 -0.79 9.10
N VAL A 189 12.81 -0.65 8.11
CA VAL A 189 12.43 0.64 7.52
C VAL A 189 11.79 1.54 8.59
N CYS A 190 10.83 1.03 9.37
CA CYS A 190 10.20 1.76 10.47
C CYS A 190 11.23 2.32 11.48
N VAL A 191 12.21 1.48 11.85
CA VAL A 191 13.27 1.84 12.81
C VAL A 191 14.25 2.84 12.23
N ALA A 192 14.69 2.63 10.99
CA ALA A 192 15.57 3.54 10.26
C ALA A 192 14.96 4.94 10.15
N ALA A 193 13.64 5.02 9.96
CA ALA A 193 12.87 6.26 9.89
C ALA A 193 12.57 6.89 11.26
N GLY A 194 12.88 6.23 12.38
CA GLY A 194 12.55 6.72 13.72
C GLY A 194 11.06 6.67 14.08
N LEU A 195 10.22 6.01 13.28
CA LEU A 195 8.77 6.02 13.42
C LEU A 195 8.28 5.29 14.68
N GLN A 196 9.05 4.31 15.16
CA GLN A 196 8.75 3.59 16.38
C GLN A 196 8.68 4.49 17.62
N ASP A 197 9.38 5.64 17.61
CA ASP A 197 9.41 6.57 18.74
C ASP A 197 8.08 7.35 18.88
N TYR A 198 7.23 7.35 17.85
CA TYR A 198 5.91 7.99 17.84
C TYR A 198 4.76 7.06 18.27
N LEU A 199 5.03 5.78 18.51
CA LEU A 199 4.00 4.82 18.90
C LEU A 199 3.50 5.08 20.32
N LYS A 200 2.21 5.42 20.41
CA LYS A 200 1.48 5.59 21.68
C LYS A 200 0.73 4.32 22.05
N GLY A 201 0.42 4.15 23.33
CA GLY A 201 -0.41 3.03 23.80
C GLY A 201 0.29 1.66 23.86
N CYS A 202 1.59 1.58 23.57
CA CYS A 202 2.32 0.32 23.69
C CYS A 202 2.41 -0.17 25.15
N ASP A 203 2.15 -1.46 25.37
CA ASP A 203 2.37 -2.11 26.65
C ASP A 203 3.87 -2.26 26.99
N LYS A 204 4.18 -2.72 28.21
CA LYS A 204 5.57 -2.87 28.68
C LYS A 204 6.39 -3.85 27.82
N ASN A 205 5.79 -4.95 27.38
CA ASN A 205 6.46 -5.94 26.54
C ASN A 205 6.72 -5.38 25.15
N GLN A 206 5.75 -4.68 24.58
CA GLN A 206 5.84 -4.01 23.29
C GLN A 206 6.96 -2.96 23.28
N LYS A 207 7.01 -2.09 24.30
CA LYS A 207 8.09 -1.10 24.46
C LYS A 207 9.48 -1.74 24.57
N ARG A 208 9.60 -2.81 25.38
CA ARG A 208 10.85 -3.56 25.53
C ARG A 208 11.29 -4.18 24.20
N ASN A 209 10.36 -4.73 23.43
CA ASN A 209 10.66 -5.31 22.12
C ASN A 209 11.15 -4.24 21.15
N ILE A 210 10.45 -3.10 21.04
CA ILE A 210 10.88 -1.96 20.21
C ILE A 210 12.31 -1.52 20.57
N GLN A 211 12.61 -1.41 21.86
CA GLN A 211 13.96 -1.05 22.33
C GLN A 211 15.02 -2.08 21.92
N LYS A 212 14.73 -3.39 22.04
CA LYS A 212 15.65 -4.44 21.59
C LYS A 212 15.90 -4.35 20.08
N ILE A 213 14.84 -4.17 19.30
CA ILE A 213 14.91 -4.00 17.84
C ILE A 213 15.76 -2.79 17.46
N LYS A 214 15.54 -1.64 18.11
CA LYS A 214 16.32 -0.41 17.89
C LYS A 214 17.80 -0.62 18.21
N ALA A 215 18.11 -1.32 19.30
CA ALA A 215 19.48 -1.65 19.69
C ALA A 215 20.13 -2.63 18.70
N ASP A 216 19.40 -3.64 18.22
CA ASP A 216 19.90 -4.61 17.24
C ASP A 216 20.18 -3.91 15.88
N TYR A 217 19.31 -3.01 15.43
CA TYR A 217 19.55 -2.15 14.26
C TYR A 217 20.82 -1.30 14.42
N THR A 218 20.94 -0.59 15.55
CA THR A 218 22.06 0.33 15.81
C THR A 218 23.40 -0.40 15.93
N SER A 219 23.38 -1.61 16.48
CA SER A 219 24.58 -2.44 16.65
C SER A 219 25.01 -3.18 15.38
N ASN A 220 24.30 -2.97 14.26
CA ASN A 220 24.52 -3.60 12.96
C ASN A 220 24.62 -5.14 13.05
N LYS A 221 23.93 -5.74 14.02
CA LYS A 221 23.88 -7.19 14.17
C LYS A 221 23.09 -7.74 12.98
N GLN A 222 23.76 -8.44 12.07
CA GLN A 222 23.14 -9.05 10.90
C GLN A 222 22.17 -10.18 11.28
N ASP A 223 22.34 -10.79 12.45
CA ASP A 223 21.44 -11.80 13.02
C ASP A 223 20.44 -11.16 13.98
N TRP A 224 19.41 -10.55 13.40
CA TRP A 224 18.21 -10.16 14.14
C TRP A 224 17.55 -11.44 14.63
N ASP A 225 17.39 -11.56 15.94
CA ASP A 225 16.75 -12.69 16.62
C ASP A 225 15.43 -13.04 15.91
N GLN A 226 15.41 -14.16 15.18
CA GLN A 226 14.30 -14.54 14.30
C GLN A 226 12.97 -14.75 15.06
N GLY A 227 13.04 -14.86 16.39
CA GLY A 227 11.90 -15.00 17.29
C GLY A 227 11.18 -13.69 17.64
N LEU A 228 11.80 -12.52 17.42
CA LEU A 228 11.20 -11.21 17.74
C LEU A 228 10.60 -10.55 16.51
N ARG A 229 9.65 -11.24 15.88
CA ARG A 229 8.79 -10.65 14.84
C ARG A 229 7.79 -9.72 15.52
N PHE A 230 8.07 -8.43 15.49
CA PHE A 230 7.18 -7.45 16.11
C PHE A 230 6.28 -6.84 15.04
N LYS A 231 5.21 -7.60 14.74
CA LYS A 231 4.25 -7.35 13.64
C LYS A 231 3.83 -5.89 13.54
N ILE A 232 3.60 -5.25 14.69
CA ILE A 232 3.13 -3.86 14.78
C ILE A 232 4.00 -2.83 14.03
N LEU A 233 5.32 -3.02 13.93
CA LEU A 233 6.15 -2.07 13.16
C LEU A 233 5.97 -2.25 11.65
N GLY A 234 5.70 -3.48 11.21
CA GLY A 234 5.25 -3.76 9.85
C GLY A 234 3.86 -3.15 9.60
N ASP A 235 2.91 -3.42 10.50
CA ASP A 235 1.54 -2.93 10.42
C ASP A 235 1.47 -1.40 10.35
N VAL A 236 2.35 -0.71 11.09
CA VAL A 236 2.50 0.75 11.04
C VAL A 236 2.99 1.22 9.68
N MET A 237 3.99 0.55 9.10
CA MET A 237 4.47 0.91 7.77
C MET A 237 3.40 0.67 6.69
N GLU A 238 2.71 -0.46 6.74
CA GLU A 238 1.56 -0.74 5.87
C GLU A 238 0.51 0.35 6.01
N SER A 239 0.14 0.71 7.24
CA SER A 239 -0.81 1.79 7.50
C SER A 239 -0.38 3.13 6.90
N ILE A 240 0.91 3.46 6.99
CA ILE A 240 1.47 4.67 6.36
C ILE A 240 1.38 4.58 4.84
N TYR A 241 1.71 3.45 4.22
CA TYR A 241 1.55 3.27 2.78
C TYR A 241 0.09 3.39 2.35
N GLY A 242 -0.85 2.85 3.14
CA GLY A 242 -2.29 3.01 2.91
C GLY A 242 -2.71 4.48 2.96
N ALA A 243 -2.28 5.21 3.99
CA ALA A 243 -2.60 6.63 4.15
C ALA A 243 -2.01 7.49 3.01
N VAL A 244 -0.72 7.31 2.69
CA VAL A 244 -0.04 8.02 1.60
C VAL A 244 -0.69 7.70 0.25
N SER A 245 -1.12 6.46 0.04
CA SER A 245 -1.82 6.07 -1.18
C SER A 245 -3.14 6.84 -1.32
N LEU A 246 -3.94 6.94 -0.26
CA LEU A 246 -5.19 7.70 -0.30
C LEU A 246 -4.96 9.20 -0.52
N ASP A 247 -4.04 9.80 0.24
CA ASP A 247 -3.73 11.22 0.18
C ASP A 247 -3.16 11.64 -1.20
N SER A 248 -2.32 10.78 -1.78
CA SER A 248 -1.71 11.02 -3.09
C SER A 248 -2.59 10.61 -4.27
N GLY A 249 -3.84 10.19 -4.06
CA GLY A 249 -4.72 9.69 -5.13
C GLY A 249 -4.17 8.47 -5.87
N LEU A 250 -3.60 7.53 -5.10
CA LEU A 250 -3.05 6.23 -5.52
C LEU A 250 -1.79 6.31 -6.39
N LYS A 251 -1.03 7.41 -6.30
CA LYS A 251 0.27 7.52 -6.95
C LYS A 251 1.27 6.55 -6.33
N LEU A 252 1.59 5.45 -7.02
CA LEU A 252 2.60 4.48 -6.55
C LEU A 252 3.97 5.13 -6.32
N SER A 253 4.32 6.17 -7.07
CA SER A 253 5.58 6.90 -6.88
C SER A 253 5.66 7.63 -5.53
N ALA A 254 4.53 8.04 -4.95
CA ALA A 254 4.48 8.62 -3.60
C ALA A 254 4.79 7.55 -2.54
N VAL A 255 4.21 6.35 -2.70
CA VAL A 255 4.47 5.17 -1.85
C VAL A 255 5.94 4.75 -1.95
N GLU A 256 6.51 4.70 -3.16
CA GLU A 256 7.94 4.46 -3.35
C GLU A 256 8.83 5.53 -2.71
N GLY A 257 8.38 6.79 -2.72
CA GLY A 257 9.06 7.91 -2.08
C GLY A 257 9.26 7.69 -0.58
N VAL A 258 8.27 7.07 0.09
CA VAL A 258 8.40 6.67 1.50
C VAL A 258 9.56 5.69 1.65
N SER A 259 9.62 4.63 0.85
CA SER A 259 10.70 3.63 0.95
C SER A 259 12.08 4.19 0.58
N LYS A 260 12.17 5.11 -0.39
CA LYS A 260 13.44 5.72 -0.84
C LYS A 260 14.01 6.73 0.16
N LYS A 261 13.16 7.44 0.91
CA LYS A 261 13.58 8.40 1.95
C LYS A 261 14.11 7.75 3.22
N ILE A 262 13.91 6.44 3.35
CA ILE A 262 14.27 5.66 4.54
C ILE A 262 15.60 4.90 4.33
N HIS A 263 16.20 5.01 3.13
CA HIS A 263 17.54 4.53 2.78
C HIS A 263 18.50 5.70 2.53
#